data_AF-A0A6P0WXM9-F1
#
_entry.id   AF-A0A6P0WXM9-F1
#
_cell.length_a   1.000
_cell.length_b   1.000
_cell.length_c   1.000
_cell.angle_alpha   90.00
_cell.angle_beta   90.00
_cell.angle_gamma   90.00
#
_symmetry.space_group_name_H-M   'P 1'
#
loop_
_entity.id
_entity.type
_entity.pdbx_description
1 polymer ?
#
loop_
_entity_poly.entity_id
_entity_poly.type
_entity_poly.pdbx_seq_one_letter_code
_entity_poly.pdbx_strand_id
1 'polypeptide(L)'
;MTLQSLFLWFTEHRNELVLTFLIAPWLAWSICVAVPGKKEEPYVLSINMSLALLSLLLWIGYLAYANSTGGWSKIVKEADFLLLLVPPYYVGASIWLTRTRLALCEYSTLHF
;
A
#
# COMPACT_ATOMS: atom_id res chain seq x y z
N MET A 1 18.78 -13.71 -0.66
CA MET A 1 18.87 -12.36 -0.06
C MET A 1 18.65 -12.50 1.44
N THR A 2 19.48 -11.92 2.30
CA THR A 2 19.27 -11.92 3.76
C THR A 2 18.24 -10.85 4.14
N LEU A 3 17.57 -10.97 5.31
CA LEU A 3 16.66 -9.93 5.79
C LEU A 3 17.35 -8.56 5.90
N GLN A 4 18.61 -8.54 6.34
CA GLN A 4 19.40 -7.32 6.41
C GLN A 4 19.65 -6.68 5.04
N SER A 5 20.00 -7.48 4.02
CA SER A 5 20.19 -6.95 2.66
C SER A 5 18.88 -6.45 2.02
N LEU A 6 17.75 -7.08 2.35
CA LEU A 6 16.43 -6.63 1.91
C LEU A 6 16.05 -5.27 2.51
N PHE A 7 16.28 -5.05 3.81
CA PHE A 7 16.01 -3.76 4.44
C PHE A 7 16.98 -2.67 4.00
N LEU A 8 18.25 -3.00 3.77
CA LEU A 8 19.22 -2.07 3.16
C LEU A 8 18.76 -1.62 1.77
N TRP A 9 18.28 -2.54 0.95
CA TRP A 9 17.74 -2.23 -0.36
C TRP A 9 16.51 -1.30 -0.27
N PHE A 10 15.61 -1.51 0.70
CA PHE A 10 14.48 -0.60 0.95
C PHE A 10 14.92 0.81 1.33
N THR A 11 15.96 0.95 2.15
CA THR A 11 16.49 2.29 2.50
C THR A 11 17.17 2.99 1.33
N GLU A 12 17.82 2.22 0.44
CA GLU A 12 18.46 2.75 -0.77
C GLU A 12 17.43 3.24 -1.79
N HIS A 13 16.36 2.47 -2.02
CA HIS A 13 15.30 2.77 -3.00
C HIS A 13 14.08 3.45 -2.35
N ARG A 14 14.27 4.12 -1.21
CA ARG A 14 13.17 4.65 -0.39
C ARG A 14 12.22 5.55 -1.18
N ASN A 15 12.75 6.43 -2.03
CA ASN A 15 11.97 7.42 -2.76
C ASN A 15 11.08 6.74 -3.81
N GLU A 16 11.61 5.70 -4.47
CA GLU A 16 10.88 4.90 -5.45
C GLU A 16 9.75 4.11 -4.78
N LEU A 17 10.01 3.54 -3.60
CA LEU A 17 9.00 2.84 -2.81
C LEU A 17 7.89 3.77 -2.33
N VAL A 18 8.26 4.95 -1.80
CA VAL A 18 7.29 5.99 -1.39
C VAL A 18 6.41 6.38 -2.57
N LEU A 19 7.02 6.70 -3.72
CA LEU A 19 6.29 7.08 -4.92
C LEU A 19 5.35 5.95 -5.39
N THR A 20 5.84 4.72 -5.39
CA THR A 20 5.06 3.54 -5.79
C THR A 20 3.84 3.36 -4.89
N PHE A 21 4.00 3.40 -3.57
CA PHE A 21 2.89 3.24 -2.63
C PHE A 21 1.93 4.42 -2.61
N LEU A 22 2.40 5.64 -2.92
CA LEU A 22 1.52 6.79 -3.10
C LEU A 22 0.65 6.64 -4.35
N ILE A 23 1.23 6.14 -5.46
CA ILE A 23 0.57 6.09 -6.77
C ILE A 23 -0.29 4.83 -6.94
N ALA A 24 0.13 3.69 -6.39
CA ALA A 24 -0.53 2.39 -6.55
C ALA A 24 -2.05 2.38 -6.27
N PRO A 25 -2.58 2.98 -5.18
CA PRO A 25 -4.03 2.98 -4.95
C PRO A 25 -4.77 3.77 -6.04
N TRP A 26 -4.20 4.88 -6.52
CA TRP A 26 -4.80 5.70 -7.58
C TRP A 26 -4.72 5.04 -8.94
N LEU A 27 -3.67 4.26 -9.22
CA LEU A 27 -3.62 3.41 -10.41
C LEU A 27 -4.72 2.36 -10.39
N ALA A 28 -4.89 1.67 -9.26
CA ALA A 28 -5.97 0.69 -9.10
C ALA A 28 -7.35 1.34 -9.33
N TRP A 29 -7.57 2.53 -8.75
CA TRP A 29 -8.79 3.30 -9.01
C TRP A 29 -8.96 3.65 -10.47
N SER A 30 -7.92 4.17 -11.12
CA SER A 30 -7.95 4.58 -12.54
C SER A 30 -8.27 3.41 -13.46
N ILE A 31 -7.69 2.23 -13.20
CA ILE A 31 -8.00 0.99 -13.94
C ILE A 31 -9.48 0.63 -13.76
N CYS A 32 -9.99 0.68 -12.54
CA CYS A 32 -11.41 0.39 -12.26
C CYS A 32 -12.35 1.43 -12.91
N VAL A 33 -11.91 2.68 -13.13
CA VAL A 33 -12.71 3.70 -13.83
C VAL A 33 -12.67 3.48 -15.34
N ALA A 34 -11.51 3.15 -15.91
CA ALA A 34 -11.33 2.94 -17.34
C ALA A 34 -12.00 1.66 -17.86
N VAL A 35 -12.00 0.59 -17.05
CA VAL A 35 -12.59 -0.71 -17.41
C VAL A 35 -13.63 -1.12 -16.36
N PRO A 36 -14.85 -0.56 -16.40
CA PRO A 36 -15.91 -0.95 -15.49
C PRO A 36 -16.41 -2.35 -15.86
N GLY A 37 -15.91 -3.37 -15.16
CA GLY A 37 -16.25 -4.77 -15.41
C GLY A 37 -16.62 -5.51 -14.14
N LYS A 38 -17.75 -6.23 -14.15
CA LYS A 38 -18.27 -6.98 -12.99
C LYS A 38 -17.29 -8.00 -12.40
N LYS A 39 -16.33 -8.50 -13.20
CA LYS A 39 -15.30 -9.45 -12.77
C LYS A 39 -13.93 -8.81 -12.60
N GLU A 40 -13.52 -7.92 -13.49
CA GLU A 40 -12.15 -7.36 -13.47
C GLU A 40 -11.94 -6.37 -12.32
N GLU A 41 -12.94 -5.55 -12.00
CA GLU A 41 -12.90 -4.59 -10.91
C GLU A 41 -12.59 -5.23 -9.54
N PRO A 42 -13.30 -6.29 -9.08
CA PRO A 42 -12.97 -6.93 -7.82
C PRO A 42 -11.60 -7.63 -7.81
N TYR A 43 -11.10 -8.11 -8.95
CA TYR A 43 -9.74 -8.65 -9.03
C TYR A 43 -8.69 -7.55 -8.83
N VAL A 44 -8.82 -6.41 -9.51
CA VAL A 44 -7.89 -5.27 -9.38
C VAL A 44 -7.88 -4.74 -7.95
N LEU A 45 -9.05 -4.57 -7.34
CA LEU A 45 -9.18 -4.15 -5.95
C LEU A 45 -8.57 -5.15 -4.96
N SER A 46 -8.76 -6.45 -5.19
CA SER A 46 -8.17 -7.51 -4.36
C SER A 46 -6.65 -7.53 -4.44
N ILE A 47 -6.08 -7.39 -5.64
CA ILE A 47 -4.63 -7.28 -5.84
C ILE A 47 -4.09 -6.04 -5.12
N ASN A 48 -4.74 -4.89 -5.31
CA ASN A 48 -4.33 -3.65 -4.65
C ASN A 48 -4.37 -3.77 -3.11
N MET A 49 -5.41 -4.39 -2.55
CA MET A 49 -5.51 -4.66 -1.11
C MET A 49 -4.43 -5.64 -0.61
N SER A 50 -4.11 -6.66 -1.41
CA SER A 50 -3.06 -7.63 -1.08
C SER A 50 -1.68 -6.96 -1.04
N LEU A 51 -1.40 -6.07 -2.00
CA LEU A 51 -0.18 -5.26 -2.02
C LEU A 51 -0.13 -4.27 -0.85
N ALA A 52 -1.27 -3.66 -0.49
CA ALA A 52 -1.35 -2.79 0.67
C ALA A 52 -1.06 -3.58 1.98
N LEU A 53 -1.61 -4.78 2.15
CA LEU A 53 -1.32 -5.65 3.28
C LEU A 53 0.16 -6.05 3.33
N LEU A 54 0.73 -6.43 2.19
CA LEU A 54 2.16 -6.75 2.09
C LEU A 54 3.03 -5.56 2.48
N SER A 55 2.68 -4.34 2.03
CA SER A 55 3.40 -3.12 2.39
C SER A 55 3.39 -2.89 3.92
N LEU A 56 2.27 -3.18 4.57
CA LEU A 56 2.13 -3.02 6.02
C LEU A 56 2.93 -4.08 6.79
N LEU A 57 2.98 -5.32 6.31
CA LEU A 57 3.82 -6.37 6.89
C LEU A 57 5.31 -6.04 6.76
N LEU A 58 5.74 -5.55 5.60
CA LEU A 58 7.13 -5.12 5.38
C LEU A 58 7.50 -3.93 6.26
N TRP A 59 6.57 -3.00 6.46
CA TRP A 59 6.73 -1.86 7.36
C TRP A 59 6.91 -2.29 8.82
N ILE A 60 6.07 -3.21 9.31
CA ILE A 60 6.21 -3.78 10.66
C ILE A 60 7.57 -4.49 10.81
N GLY A 61 7.97 -5.27 9.81
CA GLY A 61 9.26 -5.94 9.80
C GLY A 61 10.44 -4.96 9.85
N TYR A 62 10.35 -3.86 9.10
CA TYR A 62 11.36 -2.80 9.11
C TYR A 62 11.45 -2.12 10.48
N LEU A 63 10.31 -1.77 11.08
CA LEU A 63 10.29 -1.15 12.41
C LEU A 63 10.87 -2.08 13.49
N ALA A 64 10.53 -3.38 13.44
CA ALA A 64 11.06 -4.36 14.38
C ALA A 64 12.59 -4.53 14.21
N TYR A 65 13.08 -4.58 12.97
CA TYR A 65 14.51 -4.66 12.67
C TYR A 65 15.26 -3.41 13.13
N ALA A 66 14.73 -2.22 12.85
CA ALA A 66 15.38 -0.97 13.23
C ALA A 66 15.36 -0.75 14.75
N ASN A 67 14.27 -1.13 15.42
CA ASN A 67 14.17 -1.05 16.88
C ASN A 67 15.20 -1.97 17.58
N SER A 68 15.48 -3.15 17.00
CA SER A 68 16.46 -4.09 17.57
C SER A 68 17.93 -3.74 17.28
N THR A 69 18.22 -2.93 16.26
CA THR A 69 19.61 -2.65 15.81
C THR A 69 20.12 -1.24 16.09
N GLY A 70 19.25 -0.25 16.28
CA GLY A 70 19.68 1.14 16.51
C GLY A 70 18.66 2.03 17.20
N GLY A 71 17.52 1.48 17.63
CA GLY A 71 16.46 2.19 18.33
C GLY A 71 15.71 3.23 17.46
N TRP A 72 14.71 3.88 18.08
CA TRP A 72 13.83 4.84 17.41
C TRP A 72 14.55 6.06 16.82
N SER A 73 15.68 6.47 17.40
CA SER A 73 16.46 7.60 16.85
C SER A 73 17.00 7.29 15.45
N LYS A 74 17.31 6.03 15.14
CA LYS A 74 17.78 5.64 13.81
C LYS A 74 16.63 5.63 12.81
N ILE A 75 15.46 5.15 13.23
CA ILE A 75 14.22 5.20 12.43
C ILE A 75 13.88 6.64 12.06
N VAL A 76 13.85 7.57 13.01
CA VAL A 76 13.43 8.96 12.72
C VAL A 76 14.48 9.74 11.90
N LYS A 77 15.77 9.37 12.00
CA LYS A 77 16.85 10.04 11.24
C LYS A 77 17.08 9.45 9.85
N GLU A 78 16.94 8.14 9.69
CA GLU A 78 17.17 7.43 8.42
C GLU A 78 15.87 7.19 7.64
N ALA A 79 14.76 6.89 8.33
CA ALA A 79 13.45 6.83 7.72
C ALA A 79 12.86 8.24 7.71
N ASP A 80 12.74 8.79 6.51
CA ASP A 80 11.96 10.00 6.29
C ASP A 80 10.54 9.80 6.82
N PHE A 81 9.94 10.84 7.39
CA PHE A 81 8.61 10.74 8.02
C PHE A 81 7.56 10.16 7.05
N LEU A 82 7.76 10.41 5.76
CA LEU A 82 6.98 9.84 4.66
C LEU A 82 7.02 8.31 4.63
N LEU A 83 8.18 7.66 4.74
CA LEU A 83 8.29 6.20 4.72
C LEU A 83 7.54 5.55 5.89
N LEU A 84 7.39 6.30 6.98
CA LEU A 84 6.66 5.86 8.17
C LEU A 84 5.14 5.96 7.98
N LEU A 85 4.66 6.97 7.26
CA LEU A 85 3.24 7.23 7.03
C LEU A 85 2.67 6.56 5.77
N VAL A 86 3.51 6.27 4.79
CA VAL A 86 3.09 5.78 3.47
C VAL A 86 2.39 4.42 3.54
N PRO A 87 2.87 3.40 4.28
CA PRO A 87 2.16 2.12 4.34
C PRO A 87 0.78 2.23 5.03
N PRO A 88 0.61 2.92 6.17
CA PRO A 88 -0.71 3.24 6.71
C PRO A 88 -1.61 4.00 5.72
N TYR A 89 -1.05 4.98 5.01
CA TYR A 89 -1.77 5.72 3.97
C TYR A 89 -2.25 4.77 2.86
N TYR A 90 -1.38 3.90 2.35
CA TYR A 90 -1.71 3.02 1.23
C TYR A 90 -2.83 2.05 1.60
N VAL A 91 -2.79 1.50 2.82
CA VAL A 91 -3.87 0.66 3.36
C VAL A 91 -5.16 1.47 3.51
N GLY A 92 -5.11 2.66 4.09
CA GLY A 92 -6.29 3.52 4.25
C GLY A 92 -6.95 3.88 2.92
N ALA A 93 -6.14 4.30 1.94
CA ALA A 93 -6.60 4.61 0.59
C ALA A 93 -7.22 3.38 -0.10
N SER A 94 -6.58 2.22 0.02
CA SER A 94 -7.06 0.97 -0.60
C SER A 94 -8.37 0.48 0.01
N ILE A 95 -8.53 0.59 1.34
CA ILE A 95 -9.80 0.29 2.03
C ILE A 95 -10.89 1.26 1.57
N TRP A 96 -10.58 2.56 1.53
CA TRP A 96 -11.53 3.58 1.09
C TRP A 96 -12.02 3.32 -0.34
N LEU A 97 -11.10 3.06 -1.27
CA LEU A 97 -11.41 2.73 -2.66
C LEU A 97 -12.31 1.49 -2.77
N THR A 98 -12.00 0.44 -2.01
CA THR A 98 -12.79 -0.79 -2.01
C THR A 98 -14.20 -0.55 -1.51
N ARG A 99 -14.37 0.25 -0.44
CA ARG A 99 -15.69 0.60 0.09
C ARG A 99 -16.53 1.42 -0.89
N THR A 100 -15.93 2.41 -1.54
CA THR A 100 -16.64 3.25 -2.51
C THR A 100 -17.13 2.44 -3.71
N ARG A 101 -16.34 1.47 -4.19
CA ARG A 101 -16.74 0.60 -5.30
C ARG A 101 -17.79 -0.46 -4.92
N LEU A 102 -17.72 -1.03 -3.73
CA LEU A 102 -18.78 -1.93 -3.23
C LEU A 102 -20.15 -1.24 -3.24
N ALA A 103 -20.21 0.02 -2.80
CA ALA A 103 -21.45 0.80 -2.83
C ALA A 103 -21.95 1.06 -4.27
N LEU A 104 -21.05 1.30 -5.24
CA LEU A 104 -21.43 1.48 -6.65
C LEU A 104 -22.04 0.22 -7.28
N CYS A 105 -21.55 -0.97 -6.90
CA CYS A 105 -22.11 -2.25 -7.35
C CYS A 105 -23.55 -2.45 -6.86
N GLU A 106 -23.87 -2.03 -5.64
CA GLU A 106 -25.20 -2.14 -5.05
C GLU A 106 -26.26 -1.29 -5.78
N TYR A 107 -25.90 -0.08 -6.20
CA TYR A 107 -26.78 0.77 -7.03
C TYR A 107 -27.06 0.17 -8.41
N SER A 108 -26.11 -0.58 -9.00
CA SER A 108 -26.33 -1.27 -10.28
C SER A 108 -27.35 -2.41 -10.18
N THR A 109 -27.53 -3.02 -9.01
CA THR A 109 -28.48 -4.12 -8.81
C THR A 109 -29.91 -3.67 -8.53
N LEU A 110 -30.12 -2.42 -8.11
CA LEU A 110 -31.43 -1.87 -7.74
C LEU A 110 -32.22 -1.30 -8.94
N HIS A 111 -31.64 -1.27 -10.13
CA HIS A 111 -32.25 -0.73 -11.35
C HIS A 111 -32.64 -1.79 -12.40
N PHE A 112 -32.91 -3.03 -11.98
CA PHE A 112 -33.51 -4.08 -12.83
C PHE A 112 -34.88 -4.50 -12.33
#